data_AF-A0A5Q4FFG1-F1
#
_entry.id   AF-A0A5Q4FFG1-F1
#
_cell.length_a   1.000
_cell.length_b   1.000
_cell.length_c   1.000
_cell.angle_alpha   90.00
_cell.angle_beta   90.00
_cell.angle_gamma   90.00
#
_symmetry.space_group_name_H-M   'P 1'
#
loop_
_entity.id
_entity.type
_entity.pdbx_description
1 polymer ?
#
loop_
_entity_poly.entity_id
_entity_poly.type
_entity_poly.pdbx_seq_one_letter_code
_entity_poly.pdbx_strand_id
1 'polypeptide(L)'
;IRSEQSNSTDMESTMYGQLMDDDVTGALSRLPEDFRTVVLLCDIEGFSYEEIANMLDVPIGTIRSRLHRGRNLLKAELTEYATRRGYNREE
;
A
#
# COMPACT_ATOMS: atom_id res chain seq x y z
N ILE A 1 -20.86 -13.92 -39.36
CA ILE A 1 -21.04 -14.63 -38.07
C ILE A 1 -19.75 -15.40 -37.78
N ARG A 2 -18.88 -14.87 -36.90
CA ARG A 2 -17.80 -15.58 -36.22
C ARG A 2 -17.38 -14.70 -35.04
N SER A 3 -18.23 -14.67 -34.01
CA SER A 3 -18.00 -15.34 -32.72
C SER A 3 -16.79 -14.74 -32.00
N GLU A 4 -17.12 -13.74 -31.19
CA GLU A 4 -16.44 -13.19 -30.01
C GLU A 4 -15.45 -14.17 -29.38
N GLN A 5 -14.16 -14.01 -29.68
CA GLN A 5 -13.09 -14.47 -28.81
C GLN A 5 -12.73 -13.27 -27.94
N SER A 6 -13.53 -13.06 -26.89
CA SER A 6 -13.26 -12.06 -25.87
C SER A 6 -12.06 -12.54 -25.05
N ASN A 7 -10.99 -11.74 -25.00
CA ASN A 7 -9.74 -12.02 -24.30
C ASN A 7 -9.99 -12.44 -22.83
N SER A 8 -9.95 -13.74 -22.54
CA SER A 8 -10.02 -14.27 -21.17
C SER A 8 -8.82 -13.83 -20.33
N THR A 9 -7.65 -13.65 -20.95
CA THR A 9 -6.41 -13.25 -20.29
C THR A 9 -6.45 -11.81 -19.78
N ASP A 10 -7.08 -10.89 -20.52
CA ASP A 10 -7.18 -9.48 -20.13
C ASP A 10 -8.18 -9.29 -18.98
N MET A 11 -9.25 -10.08 -18.97
CA MET A 11 -10.26 -10.06 -17.92
C MET A 11 -9.72 -10.65 -16.60
N GLU A 12 -8.98 -11.76 -16.65
CA GLU A 12 -8.29 -12.30 -15.48
C GLU A 12 -7.23 -11.34 -14.94
N SER A 13 -6.36 -10.79 -15.80
CA SER A 13 -5.31 -9.85 -15.37
C SER A 13 -5.90 -8.57 -14.73
N THR A 14 -6.95 -8.01 -15.33
CA THR A 14 -7.66 -6.84 -14.80
C THR A 14 -8.32 -7.15 -13.45
N MET A 15 -9.00 -8.30 -13.34
CA MET A 15 -9.64 -8.74 -12.11
C MET A 15 -8.63 -9.01 -10.99
N TYR A 16 -7.49 -9.64 -11.32
CA TYR A 16 -6.39 -9.84 -10.37
C TYR A 16 -5.78 -8.52 -9.91
N GLY A 17 -5.60 -7.54 -10.80
CA GLY A 17 -5.11 -6.20 -10.46
C GLY A 17 -6.07 -5.44 -9.53
N GLN A 18 -7.38 -5.47 -9.81
CA GLN A 18 -8.39 -4.85 -8.94
C GLN A 18 -8.43 -5.48 -7.55
N LEU A 19 -8.37 -6.81 -7.45
CA LEU A 19 -8.31 -7.52 -6.15
C LEU A 19 -7.00 -7.23 -5.39
N MET A 20 -5.88 -7.00 -6.09
CA MET A 20 -4.61 -6.59 -5.47
C MET A 20 -4.71 -5.19 -4.87
N ASP A 21 -5.28 -4.25 -5.62
CA ASP A 21 -5.53 -2.89 -5.14
C ASP A 21 -6.47 -2.91 -3.93
N ASP A 22 -7.54 -3.72 -3.96
CA ASP A 22 -8.52 -3.78 -2.87
C ASP A 22 -7.91 -4.27 -1.53
N ASP A 23 -7.05 -5.30 -1.57
CA ASP A 23 -6.40 -5.82 -0.35
C ASP A 23 -5.38 -4.81 0.23
N VAL A 24 -4.62 -4.13 -0.63
CA VAL A 24 -3.62 -3.12 -0.22
C VAL A 24 -4.28 -1.82 0.25
N THR A 25 -5.26 -1.31 -0.50
CA THR A 25 -6.08 -0.16 -0.13
C THR A 25 -6.86 -0.45 1.15
N GLY A 26 -7.37 -1.67 1.31
CA GLY A 26 -8.02 -2.13 2.54
C GLY A 26 -7.08 -2.11 3.74
N ALA A 27 -5.86 -2.62 3.59
CA ALA A 27 -4.84 -2.60 4.65
C ALA A 27 -4.45 -1.16 5.04
N LEU A 28 -4.19 -0.28 4.06
CA LEU A 28 -3.92 1.14 4.30
C LEU A 28 -5.08 1.82 5.04
N SER A 29 -6.32 1.49 4.70
CA SER A 29 -7.52 2.08 5.31
C SER A 29 -7.70 1.72 6.79
N ARG A 30 -7.11 0.59 7.24
CA ARG A 30 -7.14 0.15 8.64
C ARG A 30 -6.09 0.83 9.52
N LEU A 31 -5.10 1.51 8.93
CA LEU A 31 -4.14 2.29 9.70
C LEU A 31 -4.81 3.53 10.32
N PRO A 32 -4.43 3.91 11.56
CA PRO A 32 -4.71 5.23 12.09
C PRO A 32 -4.28 6.32 11.12
N GLU A 33 -5.09 7.37 11.00
CA GLU A 33 -4.95 8.43 9.99
C GLU A 33 -3.54 9.03 9.98
N ASP A 34 -3.00 9.40 11.14
CA ASP A 34 -1.64 9.94 11.29
C ASP A 34 -0.54 9.07 10.68
N PHE A 35 -0.69 7.74 10.75
CA PHE A 35 0.28 6.80 10.20
C PHE A 35 0.03 6.57 8.72
N ARG A 36 -1.24 6.42 8.33
CA ARG A 36 -1.66 6.26 6.94
C ARG A 36 -1.19 7.43 6.08
N THR A 37 -1.40 8.66 6.53
CA THR A 37 -1.02 9.88 5.81
C THR A 37 0.48 9.92 5.54
N VAL A 38 1.31 9.65 6.56
CA VAL A 38 2.77 9.67 6.39
C VAL A 38 3.27 8.52 5.50
N VAL A 39 2.65 7.34 5.57
CA VAL A 39 2.96 6.22 4.68
C VAL A 39 2.59 6.55 3.23
N LEU A 40 1.40 7.10 2.97
CA LEU A 40 0.98 7.51 1.62
C LEU A 40 1.94 8.54 1.03
N LEU A 41 2.20 9.63 1.75
CA LEU A 41 3.04 10.70 1.24
C LEU A 41 4.49 10.23 0.99
N CYS A 42 5.01 9.32 1.81
CA CYS A 42 6.39 8.84 1.67
C CYS A 42 6.53 7.68 0.68
N ASP A 43 5.76 6.60 0.88
CA ASP A 43 5.96 5.31 0.19
C ASP A 43 5.22 5.25 -1.14
N ILE A 44 4.19 6.07 -1.33
CA ILE A 44 3.37 6.08 -2.55
C ILE A 44 3.65 7.34 -3.37
N GLU A 45 3.52 8.52 -2.76
CA GLU A 45 3.73 9.81 -3.45
C GLU A 45 5.20 10.20 -3.59
N GLY A 46 6.09 9.58 -2.80
CA GLY A 46 7.55 9.77 -2.92
C GLY A 46 8.10 11.06 -2.32
N PHE A 47 7.35 11.77 -1.46
CA PHE A 47 7.85 12.96 -0.76
C PHE A 47 8.95 12.60 0.25
N SER A 48 9.92 13.51 0.40
CA SER A 48 10.96 13.41 1.44
C SER A 48 10.39 13.68 2.84
N TYR A 49 11.13 13.27 3.87
CA TYR A 49 10.68 13.43 5.26
C TYR A 49 10.60 14.91 5.64
N GLU A 50 11.50 15.72 5.09
CA GLU A 50 11.57 17.16 5.23
C GLU A 50 10.35 17.84 4.58
N GLU A 51 9.97 17.45 3.36
CA GLU A 51 8.77 17.98 2.68
C GLU A 51 7.49 17.65 3.45
N ILE A 52 7.36 16.42 3.93
CA ILE A 52 6.19 15.99 4.71
C ILE A 52 6.13 16.72 6.06
N ALA A 53 7.28 16.88 6.73
CA ALA A 53 7.36 17.62 7.99
C ALA A 53 6.90 19.08 7.83
N ASN A 54 7.33 19.74 6.75
CA ASN A 54 6.92 21.09 6.41
C ASN A 54 5.44 21.18 6.01
N MET A 55 4.94 20.22 5.23
CA MET A 55 3.54 20.19 4.77
C MET A 55 2.54 19.99 5.92
N LEU A 56 2.90 19.15 6.89
CA LEU A 56 2.03 18.80 8.02
C LEU A 56 2.28 19.64 9.28
N ASP A 57 3.23 20.58 9.23
CA ASP A 57 3.67 21.42 10.35
C ASP A 57 4.00 20.61 11.62
N VAL A 58 4.82 19.57 11.45
CA VAL A 58 5.27 18.71 12.56
C VAL A 58 6.77 18.44 12.49
N PRO A 59 7.44 18.14 13.63
CA PRO A 59 8.87 17.82 13.62
C PRO A 59 9.20 16.61 12.74
N ILE A 60 10.35 16.64 12.06
CA ILE A 60 10.85 15.50 11.26
C ILE A 60 11.00 14.20 12.08
N GLY A 61 11.28 14.31 13.39
CA GLY A 61 11.29 13.15 14.30
C GLY A 61 9.91 12.50 14.45
N THR A 62 8.84 13.30 14.40
CA THR A 62 7.46 12.81 14.38
C THR A 62 7.17 12.07 13.08
N ILE A 63 7.62 12.59 11.94
CA ILE A 63 7.51 11.90 10.64
C ILE A 63 8.20 10.54 10.69
N ARG A 64 9.46 10.48 11.12
CA ARG A 64 10.22 9.21 11.24
C ARG A 64 9.51 8.20 12.14
N SER A 65 9.04 8.63 13.33
CA SER A 65 8.36 7.73 14.28
C SER A 65 6.96 7.30 13.81
N ARG A 66 6.20 8.16 13.11
CA ARG A 66 4.92 7.82 12.50
C ARG A 66 5.11 6.85 11.34
N LEU A 67 6.09 7.09 10.48
CA LEU A 67 6.39 6.23 9.33
C LEU A 67 6.84 4.82 9.78
N HIS A 68 7.72 4.75 10.77
CA HIS A 68 8.15 3.45 11.31
C HIS A 68 6.97 2.65 11.87
N ARG A 69 6.13 3.29 12.70
CA ARG A 69 4.94 2.63 13.26
C ARG A 69 3.93 2.27 12.18
N GLY A 70 3.68 3.17 11.22
CA GLY A 70 2.79 2.93 10.09
C GLY A 70 3.22 1.73 9.25
N ARG A 71 4.50 1.64 8.88
CA ARG A 71 5.04 0.50 8.12
C ARG A 71 4.93 -0.82 8.89
N ASN A 72 5.15 -0.82 10.20
CA ASN A 72 4.99 -2.03 11.02
C ASN A 72 3.52 -2.48 11.09
N LEU A 73 2.59 -1.55 11.26
CA LEU A 73 1.15 -1.84 11.23
C LEU A 73 0.73 -2.36 9.86
N LEU A 74 1.16 -1.69 8.78
CA LEU A 74 0.85 -2.11 7.43
C LEU A 74 1.42 -3.50 7.11
N LYS A 75 2.63 -3.80 7.57
CA LYS A 75 3.22 -5.14 7.47
C LYS A 75 2.34 -6.19 8.17
N ALA A 76 1.85 -5.91 9.38
CA ALA A 76 0.97 -6.82 10.09
C ALA A 76 -0.32 -7.08 9.30
N GLU A 77 -0.95 -6.02 8.78
CA GLU A 77 -2.15 -6.09 7.96
C GLU A 77 -1.96 -6.87 6.65
N LEU A 78 -0.77 -6.78 6.04
CA LEU A 78 -0.45 -7.42 4.77
C LEU A 78 0.24 -8.79 4.92
N THR A 79 0.43 -9.31 6.13
CA THR A 79 1.18 -10.57 6.34
C THR A 79 0.50 -11.76 5.65
N GLU A 80 -0.82 -11.87 5.77
CA GLU A 80 -1.59 -12.93 5.11
C GLU A 80 -1.62 -12.74 3.59
N TYR A 81 -1.79 -11.50 3.12
CA TYR A 81 -1.71 -11.14 1.71
C TYR A 81 -0.35 -11.53 1.10
N ALA A 82 0.74 -11.17 1.77
CA ALA A 82 2.11 -11.50 1.35
C ALA A 82 2.34 -13.00 1.29
N THR A 83 1.80 -13.75 2.26
CA THR A 83 1.91 -15.22 2.28
C THR A 83 1.14 -15.87 1.14
N ARG A 84 -0.13 -15.47 0.90
CA ARG A 84 -0.95 -16.00 -0.20
C ARG A 84 -0.32 -15.75 -1.57
N ARG A 85 0.42 -14.66 -1.72
CA ARG A 85 1.06 -14.23 -2.98
C ARG A 85 2.52 -14.66 -3.12
N GLY A 86 3.13 -15.25 -2.09
CA GLY A 86 4.54 -15.65 -2.11
C GLY A 86 5.51 -14.47 -2.02
N TYR A 87 5.09 -13.31 -1.48
CA TYR A 87 5.96 -12.15 -1.21
C TYR A 87 6.76 -12.27 0.09
N ASN A 88 6.63 -13.40 0.81
CA ASN A 88 7.46 -13.66 1.97
C ASN A 88 8.93 -13.71 1.53
N ARG A 89 9.77 -12.83 2.09
CA ARG A 89 11.22 -12.99 1.96
C ARG A 89 11.57 -14.29 2.68
N GLU A 90 12.08 -15.26 1.94
CA GLU A 90 12.91 -16.31 2.54
C GLU A 90 14.10 -15.57 3.20
N GLU A 91 14.20 -15.63 4.53
CA GLU A 91 15.38 -15.18 5.27
C GLU A 91 16.53 -16.17 5.11
#